data_AF-A0AB38F7G4-F1
#
_entry.id   AF-A0AB38F7G4-F1
#
_cell.length_a   1.000
_cell.length_b   1.000
_cell.length_c   1.000
_cell.angle_alpha   90.00
_cell.angle_beta   90.00
_cell.angle_gamma   90.00
#
_symmetry.space_group_name_H-M   'P 1'
#
loop_
_entity.id
_entity.type
_entity.pdbx_description
1 polymer ?
#
loop_
_entity_poly.entity_id
_entity_poly.type
_entity_poly.pdbx_seq_one_letter_code
_entity_poly.pdbx_strand_id
1 'polypeptide(L)' 'MSTPIPRPGAHLPGPPQSVDPEKIHTEVDGLLSRLGAVEPDPDDEHGAGVIPRKAHLLEKAHDVLVEALATVDKI' A
#
# COMPACT_ATOMS: atom_id res chain seq x y z
N MET A 1 10.73 10.05 -47.37
CA MET A 1 10.78 9.60 -45.97
C MET A 1 9.42 8.98 -45.64
N SER A 2 9.28 7.66 -45.74
CA SER A 2 8.02 6.97 -45.46
C SER A 2 7.90 6.73 -43.96
N THR A 3 6.97 7.39 -43.29
CA THR A 3 6.62 7.08 -41.91
C THR A 3 5.86 5.75 -41.89
N PRO A 4 6.26 4.77 -41.05
CA PRO A 4 5.59 3.47 -41.00
C PRO A 4 4.15 3.67 -40.50
N ILE A 5 3.19 3.09 -41.22
CA ILE A 5 1.77 3.11 -40.86
C ILE A 5 1.62 2.33 -39.54
N PRO A 6 1.04 2.94 -38.47
CA PRO A 6 0.82 2.25 -37.21
C PRO A 6 -0.06 1.02 -37.42
N ARG A 7 0.32 -0.11 -36.84
CA ARG A 7 -0.50 -1.33 -36.91
C ARG A 7 -1.85 -1.08 -36.21
N PRO A 8 -2.98 -1.52 -36.78
CA PRO A 8 -4.28 -1.46 -36.11
C PRO A 8 -4.18 -2.10 -34.72
N GLY A 9 -4.61 -1.37 -33.68
CA GLY A 9 -4.52 -1.80 -32.28
C GLY A 9 -3.32 -1.27 -31.49
N ALA A 10 -2.29 -0.70 -32.14
CA ALA A 10 -1.11 -0.13 -31.46
C ALA A 10 -1.37 1.21 -30.72
N HIS A 11 -2.60 1.72 -30.80
CA HIS A 11 -3.06 2.93 -30.10
C HIS A 11 -3.97 2.58 -28.92
N LEU A 12 -4.28 1.31 -28.69
CA LEU A 12 -5.09 0.93 -27.55
C LEU A 12 -4.26 1.20 -26.28
N PRO A 13 -4.78 2.01 -25.34
CA PRO A 13 -4.15 2.13 -24.04
C PRO A 13 -3.98 0.72 -23.48
N GLY A 14 -2.82 0.45 -22.88
CA GLY A 14 -2.57 -0.82 -22.21
C GLY A 14 -3.64 -1.11 -21.15
N PRO A 15 -3.67 -2.32 -20.59
CA PRO A 15 -4.63 -2.67 -19.54
C PRO A 15 -4.69 -1.56 -18.50
N PRO A 16 -5.89 -1.12 -18.07
CA PRO A 16 -6.01 -0.11 -17.03
C PRO A 16 -5.17 -0.56 -15.83
N GLN A 17 -4.46 0.37 -15.20
CA GLN A 17 -3.74 0.10 -13.95
C GLN A 17 -4.80 -0.25 -12.89
N SER A 18 -5.16 -1.53 -12.83
CA SER A 18 -6.14 -2.04 -11.89
C SER A 18 -5.48 -2.20 -10.54
N VAL A 19 -6.12 -1.61 -9.53
CA VAL A 19 -5.84 -1.89 -8.13
C VAL A 19 -6.32 -3.31 -7.82
N ASP A 20 -5.54 -4.06 -7.05
CA ASP A 20 -5.89 -5.40 -6.53
C ASP A 20 -6.29 -5.28 -5.05
N PRO A 21 -7.60 -5.33 -4.72
CA PRO A 21 -8.07 -5.18 -3.34
C PRO A 21 -7.54 -6.26 -2.41
N GLU A 22 -7.45 -7.52 -2.87
CA GLU A 22 -7.02 -8.65 -2.04
C GLU A 22 -5.56 -8.49 -1.60
N LYS A 23 -4.72 -7.95 -2.49
CA LYS A 23 -3.34 -7.61 -2.18
C LYS A 23 -3.26 -6.51 -1.10
N ILE A 24 -4.10 -5.47 -1.20
CA ILE A 24 -4.14 -4.38 -0.22
C ILE A 24 -4.60 -4.89 1.14
N HIS A 25 -5.66 -5.70 1.18
CA HIS A 25 -6.14 -6.34 2.40
C HIS A 25 -5.04 -7.18 3.07
N THR A 26 -4.34 -7.99 2.29
CA THR A 26 -3.21 -8.81 2.78
C THR A 26 -2.09 -7.94 3.38
N GLU A 27 -1.76 -6.82 2.75
CA GLU A 27 -0.72 -5.91 3.22
C GLU A 27 -1.11 -5.19 4.53
N VAL A 28 -2.34 -4.70 4.60
CA VAL A 28 -2.90 -4.07 5.81
C VAL A 28 -3.01 -5.07 6.95
N ASP A 29 -3.53 -6.28 6.71
CA ASP A 29 -3.63 -7.34 7.71
C ASP A 29 -2.25 -7.75 8.23
N GLY A 30 -1.24 -7.76 7.37
CA GLY A 30 0.15 -7.97 7.78
C GLY A 30 0.69 -6.87 8.70
N LEU A 31 0.34 -5.61 8.45
CA LEU A 31 0.71 -4.48 9.30
C LEU A 31 -0.02 -4.51 10.65
N LEU A 32 -1.31 -4.85 10.65
CA LEU A 32 -2.13 -4.99 11.86
C LEU A 32 -1.72 -6.21 12.70
N SER A 33 -1.32 -7.31 12.06
CA SER A 33 -0.76 -8.47 12.77
C SER A 33 0.53 -8.10 13.50
N ARG A 34 1.39 -7.27 12.88
CA ARG A 34 2.60 -6.74 13.52
C ARG A 34 2.27 -5.78 14.66
N LEU A 35 1.20 -5.00 14.54
CA LEU A 35 0.71 -4.10 15.59
C LEU A 35 0.34 -4.89 16.86
N GLY A 36 -0.36 -6.02 16.69
CA GLY A 36 -0.73 -6.92 17.79
C GLY A 36 0.47 -7.63 18.44
N ALA A 37 1.57 -7.79 17.70
CA ALA A 37 2.81 -8.38 18.19
C ALA A 37 3.79 -7.36 18.80
N VAL A 38 3.45 -6.06 18.84
CA VAL A 38 4.28 -5.06 19.52
C VAL A 38 4.04 -5.17 21.03
N GLU A 39 4.93 -5.90 21.67
CA GLU A 39 5.02 -6.02 23.13
C GLU A 39 5.92 -4.92 23.72
N PRO A 40 5.67 -4.50 24.98
CA PRO A 40 6.60 -3.68 25.75
C PRO A 40 7.94 -4.40 25.90
N ASP A 41 9.02 -3.63 25.78
CA ASP A 41 10.34 -4.12 26.10
C ASP A 41 10.38 -4.42 27.61
N PRO A 42 10.80 -5.63 28.04
CA PRO A 42 10.90 -5.97 29.45
C PRO A 42 11.82 -5.01 30.24
N ASP A 43 12.75 -4.32 29.56
CA ASP A 43 13.65 -3.34 30.17
C ASP A 43 13.09 -1.88 30.10
N ASP A 44 11.97 -1.66 29.42
CA ASP A 44 11.27 -0.36 29.37
C ASP A 44 10.06 -0.37 30.33
N GLU A 45 10.32 -0.09 31.61
CA GLU A 45 9.31 -0.02 32.69
C GLU A 45 8.12 0.91 32.37
N HIS A 46 8.30 1.88 31.45
CA HIS A 46 7.27 2.83 31.07
C HIS A 46 6.61 2.50 29.72
N GLY A 47 7.09 1.49 28.99
CA GLY A 47 6.60 1.13 27.66
C GLY A 47 6.65 2.30 26.67
N ALA A 48 7.56 3.25 26.88
CA ALA A 48 7.64 4.49 26.11
C ALA A 48 7.90 4.23 24.63
N GLY A 49 8.57 3.13 24.27
CA GLY A 49 8.81 2.71 22.89
C GLY A 49 7.60 2.08 22.18
N VAL A 50 6.59 1.61 22.92
CA VAL A 50 5.46 0.83 22.36
C VAL A 50 4.51 1.72 21.57
N ILE A 51 4.09 2.84 22.17
CA ILE A 51 3.09 3.73 21.56
C ILE A 51 3.60 4.35 20.25
N PRO A 52 4.82 4.91 20.17
CA PRO A 52 5.35 5.42 18.90
C PRO A 52 5.47 4.34 17.83
N ARG A 53 5.86 3.11 18.21
CA ARG A 53 6.00 1.99 17.27
C ARG A 53 4.66 1.51 16.74
N LYS A 54 3.63 1.46 17.60
CA LYS A 54 2.25 1.16 17.23
C LYS A 54 1.68 2.25 16.31
N ALA A 55 1.91 3.52 16.64
CA ALA A 55 1.49 4.65 15.80
C ALA A 55 2.11 4.59 14.39
N HIS A 56 3.42 4.29 14.28
CA HIS A 56 4.10 4.15 12.99
C HIS A 56 3.54 3.01 12.12
N LEU A 57 3.15 1.89 12.74
CA LEU A 57 2.52 0.79 12.00
C LEU A 57 1.13 1.15 11.48
N LEU A 58 0.37 1.91 12.25
CA LEU A 58 -0.94 2.43 11.83
C LEU A 58 -0.82 3.47 10.72
N GLU A 59 0.17 4.36 10.80
CA GLU A 59 0.48 5.34 9.74
C GLU A 59 0.78 4.63 8.42
N LYS A 60 1.64 3.60 8.43
CA LYS A 60 1.92 2.79 7.24
C LYS A 60 0.68 2.11 6.65
N ALA A 61 -0.17 1.55 7.50
CA ALA A 61 -1.40 0.91 7.04
C ALA A 61 -2.34 1.93 6.38
N HIS A 62 -2.41 3.14 6.94
CA HIS A 62 -3.15 4.24 6.36
C HIS A 62 -2.57 4.69 5.01
N ASP A 63 -1.25 4.83 4.89
CA ASP A 63 -0.60 5.24 3.64
C ASP A 63 -0.89 4.25 2.49
N VAL A 64 -0.85 2.95 2.76
CA VAL A 64 -1.20 1.91 1.79
C VAL A 64 -2.65 2.08 1.28
N LEU A 65 -3.58 2.37 2.19
CA LEU A 65 -4.98 2.60 1.83
C LEU A 65 -5.17 3.89 1.02
N VAL A 66 -4.46 4.96 1.37
CA VAL A 66 -4.52 6.24 0.64
C VAL A 66 -3.92 6.10 -0.76
N GLU A 67 -2.78 5.42 -0.91
CA GLU A 67 -2.16 5.18 -2.22
C GLU A 67 -3.06 4.33 -3.11
N ALA A 68 -3.66 3.28 -2.55
CA ALA A 68 -4.64 2.46 -3.24
C ALA A 68 -5.83 3.30 -3.74
N LEU A 69 -6.41 4.13 -2.86
CA LEU A 69 -7.55 4.97 -3.20
C LEU A 69 -7.19 6.04 -4.25
N ALA A 70 -6.01 6.66 -4.14
CA ALA A 70 -5.51 7.62 -5.12
C ALA A 70 -5.24 6.99 -6.49
N THR A 71 -4.93 5.69 -6.51
CA THR A 71 -4.77 4.94 -7.76
C THR A 71 -6.12 4.70 -8.43
N VAL A 72 -7.20 4.49 -7.66
CA VAL A 72 -8.58 4.41 -8.20
C VAL A 72 -9.06 5.77 -8.71
N ASP A 73 -8.78 6.86 -7.99
CA ASP A 73 -9.19 8.23 -8.38
C ASP A 73 -8.54 8.73 -9.68
N LYS A 74 -7.38 8.17 -10.05
CA LYS A 74 -6.67 8.50 -11.30
C LYS A 74 -7.23 7.80 -12.55
N ILE A 75 -8.18 6.87 -12.41
CA ILE A 75 -8.78 6.08 -13.51
C ILE A 75 -10.10 6.73 -13.91
#